data_AF-A0A1I8BT53-F1
#
_entry.id   AF-A0A1I8BT53-F1
#
_cell.length_a   1.000
_cell.length_b   1.000
_cell.length_c   1.000
_cell.angle_alpha   90.00
_cell.angle_beta   90.00
_cell.angle_gamma   90.00
#
_symmetry.space_group_name_H-M   'P 1'
#
loop_
_entity.id
_entity.type
_entity.pdbx_description
1 polymer ?
#
loop_
_entity_poly.entity_id
_entity_poly.type
_entity_poly.pdbx_seq_one_letter_code
_entity_poly.pdbx_strand_id
1 'polypeptide(L)'
;MIAVKYCLFPSLSTKVHQFLTDFLTKISVRTGFTNDSIPALLSKHLQDVAKSPERIDNHQYTRGYGHQRLVNVLSKLYSQLLGVEINSQTDILITVGAYLSLYYAFIGWLNPGDEVISEFK
;
A
#
# COMPACT_ATOMS: atom_id res chain seq x y z
N MET A 1 22.37 -6.27 -5.28
CA MET A 1 21.79 -5.03 -5.84
C MET A 1 21.33 -5.32 -7.26
N ILE A 2 20.13 -5.89 -7.43
CA ILE A 2 19.53 -6.16 -8.74
C ILE A 2 18.44 -5.11 -8.92
N ALA A 3 18.76 -4.10 -9.72
CA ALA A 3 17.77 -3.16 -10.23
C ALA A 3 16.93 -3.91 -11.27
N VAL A 4 15.73 -4.37 -10.87
CA VAL A 4 14.76 -4.94 -11.81
C VAL A 4 14.19 -3.80 -12.64
N LYS A 5 14.83 -3.63 -13.78
CA LYS A 5 14.55 -2.70 -14.86
C LYS A 5 13.32 -3.13 -15.67
N TYR A 6 12.12 -3.19 -15.09
CA TYR A 6 10.86 -3.23 -15.85
C TYR A 6 9.70 -2.63 -15.06
N CYS A 7 9.79 -1.33 -14.82
CA CYS A 7 8.59 -0.50 -14.76
C CYS A 7 8.29 -0.19 -16.24
N LEU A 8 7.29 -0.84 -16.83
CA LEU A 8 7.06 -0.73 -18.28
C LEU A 8 6.44 0.61 -18.72
N PHE A 9 6.03 1.49 -17.80
CA PHE A 9 5.58 2.86 -18.12
C PHE A 9 5.78 3.94 -17.01
N PRO A 10 6.89 4.02 -16.26
CA PRO A 10 7.11 5.15 -15.35
C PRO A 10 7.24 6.45 -16.15
N SER A 11 7.78 6.39 -17.37
CA SER A 11 7.96 7.57 -18.21
C SER A 11 6.64 8.08 -18.78
N LEU A 12 5.73 7.21 -19.21
CA LEU A 12 4.47 7.64 -19.80
C LEU A 12 3.48 8.11 -18.74
N SER A 13 3.31 7.41 -17.61
CA SER A 13 2.40 7.87 -16.55
C SER A 13 2.87 9.20 -15.97
N THR A 14 4.17 9.37 -15.71
CA THR A 14 4.69 10.62 -15.16
C THR A 14 4.64 11.74 -16.19
N LYS A 15 5.00 11.49 -17.46
CA LYS A 15 4.91 12.50 -18.53
C LYS A 15 3.47 12.85 -18.88
N VAL A 16 2.54 11.89 -18.88
CA VAL A 16 1.11 12.13 -19.09
C VAL A 16 0.51 12.85 -17.90
N HIS A 17 0.90 12.50 -16.67
CA HIS A 17 0.47 13.24 -15.48
C HIS A 17 0.95 14.69 -15.54
N GLN A 18 2.23 14.92 -15.83
CA GLN A 18 2.84 16.25 -16.00
C GLN A 18 2.14 17.04 -17.12
N PHE A 19 2.01 16.44 -18.31
CA PHE A 19 1.37 17.05 -19.47
C PHE A 19 -0.11 17.39 -19.22
N LEU A 20 -0.86 16.50 -18.55
CA LEU A 20 -2.26 16.72 -18.23
C LEU A 20 -2.47 17.71 -17.08
N THR A 21 -1.56 17.80 -16.09
CA THR A 21 -1.62 18.83 -15.05
C THR A 21 -1.29 20.22 -15.60
N ASP A 22 -0.37 20.29 -16.56
CA ASP A 22 -0.03 21.54 -17.25
C ASP A 22 -1.16 22.01 -18.20
N PHE A 23 -1.87 21.09 -18.87
CA PHE A 23 -2.98 21.42 -19.79
C PHE A 23 -4.35 21.60 -19.13
N LEU A 24 -4.67 20.83 -18.08
CA LEU A 24 -5.96 20.88 -17.40
C LEU A 24 -5.82 21.64 -16.08
N THR A 25 -5.99 22.95 -16.14
CA THR A 25 -5.86 23.86 -14.98
C THR A 25 -6.90 23.67 -13.87
N LYS A 26 -7.72 22.61 -13.83
CA LYS A 26 -8.72 22.54 -12.73
C LYS A 26 -9.31 21.22 -12.28
N ILE A 27 -9.23 20.09 -12.99
CA ILE A 27 -9.92 18.87 -12.51
C ILE A 27 -9.17 17.59 -12.91
N SER A 28 -8.52 16.93 -11.95
CA SER A 28 -7.89 15.61 -12.11
C SER A 28 -8.90 14.49 -11.86
N VAL A 29 -9.79 14.19 -12.82
CA VAL A 29 -10.76 13.08 -12.73
C VAL A 29 -10.12 11.71 -13.01
N ARG A 30 -8.89 11.70 -13.54
CA ARG A 30 -8.23 10.49 -14.06
C ARG A 30 -7.45 9.70 -13.01
N THR A 31 -6.89 10.39 -12.02
CA THR A 31 -6.17 9.76 -10.90
C THR A 31 -7.19 9.26 -9.90
N GLY A 32 -7.16 7.97 -9.56
CA GLY A 32 -8.06 7.35 -8.56
C GLY A 32 -7.83 7.81 -7.11
N PHE A 33 -7.21 8.97 -6.91
CA PHE A 33 -7.09 9.63 -5.63
C PHE A 33 -8.28 10.56 -5.46
N THR A 34 -9.00 10.39 -4.36
CA THR A 34 -10.09 11.29 -3.98
C THR A 34 -9.51 12.66 -3.63
N ASN A 35 -10.09 13.73 -4.16
CA ASN A 35 -9.74 15.11 -3.77
C ASN A 35 -10.31 15.51 -2.40
N ASP A 36 -11.02 14.61 -1.74
CA ASP A 36 -11.61 14.82 -0.42
C ASP A 36 -10.53 14.89 0.66
N SER A 37 -10.78 15.72 1.68
CA SER A 37 -9.90 15.82 2.83
C SER A 37 -9.87 14.50 3.61
N ILE A 38 -8.68 14.07 4.00
CA ILE A 38 -8.48 12.92 4.88
C ILE A 38 -9.25 13.15 6.20
N PRO A 39 -9.92 12.13 6.78
CA PRO A 39 -10.59 12.27 8.07
C PRO A 39 -9.69 12.91 9.12
N ALA A 40 -10.18 13.97 9.77
CA ALA A 40 -9.37 14.79 10.69
C ALA A 40 -8.72 13.98 11.83
N LEU A 41 -9.36 12.89 12.24
CA LEU A 41 -8.84 11.96 13.24
C LEU A 41 -7.49 11.35 12.82
N LEU A 42 -7.34 10.95 11.56
CA LEU A 42 -6.10 10.34 11.06
C LEU A 42 -4.97 11.38 11.03
N SER A 43 -5.25 12.59 10.54
CA SER A 43 -4.27 13.67 10.52
C SER A 43 -3.79 14.04 11.93
N LYS A 44 -4.70 14.11 12.91
CA LYS A 44 -4.36 14.37 14.31
C LYS A 44 -3.45 13.29 14.88
N HIS A 45 -3.80 12.02 14.72
CA HIS A 45 -2.96 10.93 15.24
C HIS A 45 -1.56 10.91 14.63
N LEU A 46 -1.43 11.20 13.33
CA LEU A 46 -0.11 11.30 12.70
C LEU A 46 0.69 12.50 13.23
N GLN A 47 0.04 13.65 13.44
CA GLN A 47 0.68 14.81 14.04
C GLN A 47 1.14 14.55 15.47
N ASP A 48 0.32 13.87 16.28
CA ASP A 48 0.67 13.52 17.66
C ASP A 48 1.87 12.58 17.70
N VAL A 49 1.87 11.53 16.87
CA VAL A 49 3.00 10.58 16.77
C VAL A 49 4.28 11.26 16.27
N ALA A 50 4.17 12.24 15.36
CA ALA A 50 5.31 12.98 14.85
C ALA A 50 5.88 13.98 15.89
N LYS A 51 5.03 14.59 16.71
CA LYS A 51 5.41 15.61 17.71
C LYS A 51 5.87 15.05 19.05
N SER A 52 5.79 13.74 19.25
CA SER A 52 6.16 13.05 20.48
C SER A 52 7.59 12.48 20.42
N PRO A 53 8.65 13.28 20.65
CA PRO A 53 10.03 12.78 20.66
C PRO A 53 10.30 11.83 21.85
N GLU A 54 9.46 11.87 22.88
CA GLU A 54 9.53 10.97 24.04
C GLU A 54 9.22 9.51 23.67
N ARG A 55 8.52 9.29 22.55
CA ARG A 55 8.16 7.95 22.04
C ARG A 55 9.12 7.51 20.94
N ILE A 56 10.38 7.33 21.33
CA ILE A 56 11.48 6.91 20.44
C ILE A 56 11.12 5.60 19.72
N ASP A 57 10.38 4.70 20.39
CA ASP A 57 9.90 3.43 19.86
C ASP A 57 9.07 3.56 18.57
N ASN A 58 8.34 4.66 18.38
CA ASN A 58 7.53 4.87 17.18
C ASN A 58 8.35 5.28 15.94
N HIS A 59 9.57 5.76 16.12
CA HIS A 59 10.43 6.26 15.03
C HIS A 59 11.56 5.30 14.69
N GLN A 60 11.60 4.13 15.34
CA GLN A 60 12.59 3.08 15.09
C GLN A 60 12.02 1.94 14.24
N TYR A 61 12.90 1.03 13.83
CA TYR A 61 12.51 -0.14 13.06
C TYR A 61 11.45 -0.96 13.78
N THR A 62 10.44 -1.36 13.02
CA THR A 62 9.42 -2.30 13.46
C THR A 62 9.68 -3.69 12.86
N ARG A 63 8.91 -4.69 13.28
CA ARG A 63 8.98 -6.06 12.73
C ARG A 63 8.83 -6.01 11.20
N GLY A 64 9.68 -6.74 10.48
CA GLY A 64 9.74 -6.71 9.01
C GLY A 64 8.42 -7.09 8.32
N TYR A 65 7.64 -8.00 8.90
CA TYR A 65 6.32 -8.38 8.38
C TYR A 65 5.19 -7.45 8.83
N GLY A 66 5.54 -6.36 9.52
CA GLY A 66 4.62 -5.31 9.93
C GLY A 66 4.53 -5.09 11.44
N HIS A 67 4.12 -3.88 11.82
CA HIS A 67 4.01 -3.47 13.21
C HIS A 67 2.93 -4.28 13.96
N GLN A 68 3.30 -4.85 15.12
CA GLN A 68 2.42 -5.74 15.89
C GLN A 68 1.05 -5.15 16.22
N ARG A 69 1.00 -3.84 16.55
CA ARG A 69 -0.27 -3.15 16.83
C ARG A 69 -1.18 -3.12 15.61
N LEU A 70 -0.62 -2.91 14.41
CA LEU A 70 -1.37 -2.84 13.17
C LEU A 70 -1.86 -4.22 12.73
N VAL A 71 -1.00 -5.25 12.72
CA VAL A 71 -1.41 -6.61 12.32
C VAL A 71 -2.50 -7.19 13.23
N ASN A 72 -2.46 -6.88 14.53
CA ASN A 72 -3.50 -7.33 15.46
C ASN A 72 -4.86 -6.70 15.18
N VAL A 73 -4.90 -5.43 14.79
CA VAL A 73 -6.15 -4.75 14.42
C VAL A 73 -6.68 -5.29 13.08
N LEU A 74 -5.79 -5.49 12.10
CA LEU A 74 -6.15 -6.06 10.80
C LEU A 74 -6.68 -7.48 10.92
N SER A 75 -6.03 -8.33 11.73
CA SER A 75 -6.51 -9.70 12.00
C SER A 75 -7.94 -9.69 12.54
N LYS A 76 -8.25 -8.83 13.53
CA LYS A 76 -9.62 -8.71 14.06
C LYS A 76 -10.62 -8.22 13.02
N LEU A 77 -10.27 -7.19 12.25
CA LEU A 77 -11.14 -6.62 11.23
C LEU A 77 -11.48 -7.64 10.14
N TYR A 78 -10.47 -8.30 9.58
CA TYR A 78 -10.67 -9.27 8.50
C TYR A 78 -11.25 -10.58 9.00
N SER A 79 -10.98 -11.00 10.24
CA SER A 79 -11.63 -12.19 10.80
C SER A 79 -13.14 -11.98 10.90
N GLN A 80 -13.58 -10.77 11.30
CA GLN A 80 -14.99 -10.41 11.34
C GLN A 80 -15.61 -10.31 9.93
N LEU A 81 -14.89 -9.74 8.97
CA LEU A 81 -15.39 -9.56 7.61
C LEU A 81 -15.51 -10.88 6.84
N LEU A 82 -14.55 -11.79 7.02
CA LEU A 82 -14.47 -13.06 6.29
C LEU A 82 -15.11 -14.24 7.03
N GLY A 83 -15.39 -14.09 8.33
CA GLY A 83 -15.95 -15.16 9.17
C GLY A 83 -14.98 -16.31 9.45
N VAL A 84 -13.68 -16.08 9.29
CA VAL A 84 -12.60 -17.06 9.51
C VAL A 84 -11.62 -16.49 10.53
N GLU A 85 -11.05 -17.32 11.40
CA GLU A 85 -10.01 -16.89 12.32
C GLU A 85 -8.69 -16.66 11.57
N ILE A 86 -8.17 -15.42 11.64
CA ILE A 86 -6.92 -15.03 10.97
C ILE A 86 -5.84 -14.78 12.02
N ASN A 87 -4.72 -15.51 11.93
CA ASN A 87 -3.59 -15.32 12.81
C ASN A 87 -2.77 -14.09 12.42
N SER A 88 -2.61 -13.14 13.36
CA SER A 88 -1.94 -11.86 13.09
C SER A 88 -0.45 -11.98 12.79
N GLN A 89 0.20 -13.09 13.15
CA GLN A 89 1.64 -13.28 12.97
C GLN A 89 1.99 -14.02 11.68
N THR A 90 1.13 -14.95 11.24
CA THR A 90 1.41 -15.85 10.10
C THR A 90 0.65 -15.47 8.84
N ASP A 91 -0.59 -14.98 8.98
CA ASP A 91 -1.50 -14.85 7.84
C ASP A 91 -1.55 -13.42 7.28
N ILE A 92 -0.87 -12.48 7.94
CA ILE A 92 -0.85 -11.06 7.58
C ILE A 92 0.57 -10.59 7.30
N LEU A 93 0.76 -10.00 6.12
CA LEU A 93 1.99 -9.33 5.71
C LEU A 93 1.69 -7.87 5.37
N ILE A 94 2.36 -6.94 6.08
CA ILE A 94 2.27 -5.51 5.75
C ILE A 94 3.29 -5.17 4.66
N THR A 95 2.82 -4.54 3.58
CA THR A 95 3.64 -4.12 2.44
C THR A 95 3.50 -2.62 2.19
N VAL A 96 4.38 -2.09 1.33
CA VAL A 96 4.29 -0.71 0.84
C VAL A 96 3.15 -0.61 -0.19
N GLY A 97 1.94 -0.47 0.32
CA GLY A 97 0.72 -0.39 -0.48
C GLY A 97 0.34 -1.71 -1.16
N ALA A 98 -0.81 -1.68 -1.85
CA ALA A 98 -1.36 -2.83 -2.57
C ALA A 98 -0.51 -3.24 -3.79
N TYR A 99 0.27 -2.29 -4.33
CA TYR A 99 1.13 -2.55 -5.47
C TYR A 99 2.25 -3.55 -5.12
N LEU A 100 2.91 -3.35 -3.96
CA LEU A 100 3.98 -4.24 -3.54
C LEU A 100 3.45 -5.60 -3.07
N SER A 101 2.24 -5.66 -2.47
CA SER A 101 1.62 -6.95 -2.13
C SER A 101 1.32 -7.77 -3.38
N LEU A 102 0.82 -7.14 -4.44
CA LEU A 102 0.57 -7.83 -5.71
C LEU A 102 1.87 -8.33 -6.34
N TYR A 103 2.92 -7.50 -6.31
CA TYR A 103 4.24 -7.92 -6.76
C TYR A 103 4.75 -9.15 -6.00
N TYR A 104 4.69 -9.14 -4.66
CA TYR A 104 5.08 -10.29 -3.83
C TYR A 104 4.24 -11.53 -4.08
N ALA A 105 2.93 -11.39 -4.31
CA ALA A 105 2.08 -12.49 -4.70
C ALA A 105 2.54 -13.13 -6.01
N PHE A 106 2.86 -12.32 -7.03
CA PHE A 106 3.33 -12.88 -8.30
C PHE A 106 4.71 -13.54 -8.19
N ILE A 107 5.70 -12.87 -7.60
CA ILE A 107 7.04 -13.45 -7.53
C ILE A 107 7.15 -14.63 -6.56
N GLY A 108 6.22 -14.75 -5.61
CA GLY A 108 6.19 -15.87 -4.65
C GLY A 108 5.49 -17.11 -5.18
N TRP A 109 4.62 -16.96 -6.18
CA TRP A 109 3.72 -18.03 -6.64
C TRP A 109 3.92 -18.41 -8.11
N LEU A 110 4.54 -17.56 -8.95
CA LEU A 110 4.72 -17.83 -10.37
C LEU A 110 6.14 -18.25 -10.70
N ASN A 111 6.25 -19.27 -11.54
CA ASN A 111 7.49 -19.75 -12.16
C ASN A 111 7.48 -19.50 -13.69
N PRO A 112 8.66 -19.54 -14.33
CA PRO A 112 8.72 -19.48 -15.79
C PRO A 112 7.91 -20.61 -16.44
N GLY A 113 6.94 -20.23 -17.27
CA GLY A 113 6.03 -21.17 -17.95
C GLY A 113 4.63 -21.26 -17.32
N ASP A 114 4.40 -20.64 -16.17
CA ASP A 114 3.06 -20.57 -15.56
C ASP A 114 2.18 -19.54 -16.30
N GLU A 115 0.92 -19.89 -16.53
CA GLU A 115 -0.08 -19.03 -17.16
C GLU A 115 -0.95 -18.33 -16.11
N VAL A 116 -1.22 -17.04 -16.31
CA VAL A 116 -2.03 -16.21 -15.40
C VAL A 116 -3.25 -15.69 -16.13
N ILE A 117 -4.43 -15.99 -15.60
CA ILE A 117 -5.70 -15.45 -16.12
C ILE A 117 -5.86 -14.02 -15.60
N SER A 118 -6.02 -13.06 -16.52
CA SER A 118 -6.15 -11.63 -16.19
C SER A 118 -7.48 -11.01 -16.63
N GLU A 119 -8.37 -11.80 -17.24
CA GLU A 119 -9.70 -11.32 -17.63
C GLU A 119 -10.65 -11.33 -16.43
N PHE A 120 -11.16 -10.14 -16.10
CA PHE A 120 -12.35 -9.97 -15.28
C PHE A 120 -13.55 -9.92 -16.21
N LYS A 121 -14.44 -10.89 -16.09
CA LYS A 121 -15.70 -10.94 -16.84
C LYS A 121 -16.78 -10.12 -16.14
#